data_AF-A0A6N9P587-F1
#
_entry.id   AF-A0A6N9P587-F1
#
_cell.length_a   1.000
_cell.length_b   1.000
_cell.length_c   1.000
_cell.angle_alpha   90.00
_cell.angle_beta   90.00
_cell.angle_gamma   90.00
#
_symmetry.space_group_name_H-M   'P 1'
#
loop_
_entity.id
_entity.type
_entity.pdbx_description
1 polymer ?
#
loop_
_entity_poly.entity_id
_entity_poly.type
_entity_poly.pdbx_seq_one_letter_code
_entity_poly.pdbx_strand_id
1 'polypeptide(L)' 'MIKAQFSAFCPLEIGDKIRDTTGKLHTITDIACVHYVRTGKVEFRFELDRSGQYAPIEIQDAPPEVRVHLIQR' A
#
# COMPACT_ATOMS: atom_id res chain seq x y z
N MET A 1 -29.95 -4.16 6.34
CA MET A 1 -28.56 -4.25 5.86
C MET A 1 -27.68 -3.47 6.83
N ILE A 2 -26.54 -4.03 7.26
CA ILE A 2 -25.52 -3.28 8.00
C ILE A 2 -24.51 -2.77 6.98
N LYS A 3 -24.25 -1.47 6.98
CA LYS A 3 -23.31 -0.81 6.06
C LYS A 3 -21.96 -0.64 6.76
N ALA A 4 -20.88 -1.04 6.09
CA ALA A 4 -19.53 -0.59 6.41
C ALA A 4 -19.11 0.44 5.36
N GLN A 5 -18.51 1.55 5.80
CA GLN A 5 -17.92 2.55 4.91
C GLN A 5 -16.53 2.88 5.42
N PHE A 6 -15.62 3.18 4.51
CA PHE A 6 -14.29 3.68 4.84
C PHE A 6 -13.86 4.69 3.78
N SER A 7 -12.96 5.59 4.18
CA SER A 7 -12.25 6.51 3.29
C SER A 7 -10.78 6.22 3.45
N ALA A 8 -10.06 6.02 2.36
CA ALA A 8 -8.65 5.69 2.37
C ALA A 8 -7.91 6.48 1.30
N PHE A 9 -6.63 6.74 1.54
CA PHE A 9 -5.72 7.39 0.62
C PHE A 9 -4.58 6.44 0.31
N CYS A 10 -4.39 6.09 -0.96
CA CYS A 10 -3.25 5.30 -1.41
C CYS A 10 -2.11 6.24 -1.79
N PRO A 11 -0.87 6.01 -1.30
CA PRO A 11 0.25 6.88 -1.62
C PRO A 11 0.88 6.60 -2.98
N LEU A 12 0.48 5.52 -3.66
CA LEU A 12 1.06 5.04 -4.92
C LEU A 12 -0.07 4.67 -5.89
N GLU A 13 0.24 4.70 -7.18
CA GLU A 13 -0.70 4.41 -8.27
C GLU A 13 -0.19 3.27 -9.17
N ILE A 14 -1.12 2.64 -9.90
CA ILE A 14 -0.77 1.63 -10.90
C ILE A 14 0.05 2.30 -12.01
N GLY A 15 1.19 1.71 -12.35
CA GLY A 15 2.15 2.24 -13.30
C GLY A 15 3.31 3.03 -12.66
N ASP A 16 3.23 3.35 -11.36
CA ASP A 16 4.36 3.93 -10.64
C ASP A 16 5.57 3.00 -10.67
N LYS A 17 6.76 3.61 -10.73
CA LYS A 17 8.03 2.89 -10.71
C LYS A 17 8.73 3.13 -9.39
N ILE A 18 9.03 2.05 -8.68
CA ILE A 18 9.71 2.08 -7.39
C ILE A 18 11.06 1.37 -7.48
N ARG A 19 12.02 1.80 -6.67
CA ARG A 19 13.33 1.18 -6.60
C ARG A 19 13.43 0.37 -5.30
N ASP A 20 13.83 -0.89 -5.40
CA ASP A 20 14.08 -1.72 -4.22
C ASP A 20 15.44 -1.38 -3.57
N THR A 21 15.73 -2.02 -2.43
CA THR A 21 16.98 -1.83 -1.69
C THR A 21 18.23 -2.30 -2.44
N THR A 22 18.07 -3.14 -3.47
CA THR A 22 19.15 -3.59 -4.36
C THR A 22 19.38 -2.65 -5.53
N GLY A 23 18.53 -1.63 -5.68
CA GLY A 23 18.57 -0.67 -6.77
C GLY A 23 17.77 -1.09 -8.00
N LYS A 24 17.08 -2.23 -7.98
CA LYS A 24 16.25 -2.71 -9.09
C LYS A 24 14.95 -1.91 -9.17
N LEU A 25 14.54 -1.56 -10.38
CA LEU A 25 13.30 -0.84 -10.64
C LEU A 25 12.16 -1.84 -10.86
N HIS A 26 11.05 -1.63 -10.17
CA HIS A 26 9.81 -2.39 -10.27
C HIS A 26 8.67 -1.48 -10.68
N THR A 27 7.68 -2.00 -11.38
CA THR A 27 6.45 -1.29 -11.72
C THR A 27 5.31 -1.83 -10.89
N ILE A 28 4.51 -0.95 -10.28
CA ILE A 28 3.27 -1.33 -9.63
C ILE A 28 2.26 -1.73 -10.70
N THR A 29 1.78 -2.96 -10.64
CA THR A 29 0.85 -3.50 -11.63
C THR A 29 -0.56 -3.69 -11.09
N ASP A 30 -0.73 -3.76 -9.77
CA ASP A 30 -2.04 -3.80 -9.13
C ASP A 30 -1.97 -3.31 -7.66
N ILE A 31 -3.13 -2.93 -7.10
CA ILE A 31 -3.28 -2.40 -5.74
C ILE A 31 -4.48 -3.05 -5.05
N ALA A 32 -4.23 -3.69 -3.92
CA ALA A 32 -5.26 -4.22 -3.04
C ALA A 32 -5.43 -3.36 -1.78
N CYS A 33 -6.65 -2.88 -1.54
CA CYS A 33 -7.04 -2.19 -0.31
C CYS A 33 -7.76 -3.15 0.64
N VAL A 34 -7.22 -3.36 1.84
CA VAL A 34 -7.79 -4.24 2.86
C VAL A 34 -8.35 -3.40 4.00
N HIS A 35 -9.67 -3.42 4.19
CA HIS A 35 -10.34 -2.76 5.31
C HIS A 35 -10.80 -3.77 6.36
N TYR A 36 -10.25 -3.65 7.57
CA TYR A 36 -10.58 -4.49 8.71
C TYR A 36 -11.76 -3.91 9.50
N VAL A 37 -12.97 -4.33 9.15
CA VAL A 37 -14.23 -3.74 9.68
C VAL A 37 -14.29 -3.65 11.21
N ARG A 38 -13.75 -4.64 11.94
CA ARG A 38 -13.76 -4.64 13.41
C ARG A 38 -12.82 -3.58 14.00
N THR A 39 -11.65 -3.37 13.42
CA THR A 39 -10.62 -2.47 13.97
C THR A 39 -10.62 -1.10 13.31
N GLY A 40 -11.28 -0.94 12.16
CA GLY A 40 -11.22 0.25 11.33
C GLY A 40 -9.88 0.44 10.60
N LYS A 41 -8.95 -0.53 10.71
CA LYS A 41 -7.64 -0.47 10.05
C LYS A 41 -7.83 -0.58 8.53
N VAL A 42 -7.08 0.21 7.78
CA VAL A 42 -6.92 0.08 6.33
C VAL A 42 -5.46 -0.21 6.01
N GLU A 43 -5.21 -1.17 5.12
CA GLU A 43 -3.89 -1.49 4.59
C GLU A 43 -3.92 -1.49 3.07
N PHE A 44 -2.81 -1.05 2.46
CA PHE A 44 -2.57 -1.22 1.03
C PHE A 44 -1.50 -2.28 0.80
N ARG A 45 -1.74 -3.13 -0.20
CA ARG A 45 -0.77 -4.11 -0.70
C ARG A 45 -0.63 -3.92 -2.20
N PHE A 46 0.57 -4.10 -2.68
CA PHE A 46 0.94 -3.79 -4.05
C PHE A 46 1.44 -5.05 -4.73
N GLU A 47 1.06 -5.21 -5.99
CA GLU A 47 1.66 -6.19 -6.89
C GLU A 47 2.76 -5.49 -7.70
N LEU A 48 3.91 -6.15 -7.81
CA LEU A 48 5.01 -5.69 -8.65
C LEU A 48 5.19 -6.61 -9.85
N ASP A 49 5.41 -6.00 -11.02
CA ASP A 49 5.80 -6.65 -12.27
C ASP A 49 4.93 -7.85 -12.69
N ARG A 50 3.61 -7.78 -12.46
CA ARG A 50 2.64 -8.86 -12.77
C ARG A 50 2.98 -10.20 -12.09
N SER A 51 3.57 -10.15 -10.90
CA SER A 51 4.00 -11.35 -10.16
C SER A 51 2.86 -12.20 -9.61
N GLY A 52 1.64 -11.66 -9.54
CA GLY A 52 0.49 -12.25 -8.86
C GLY A 52 0.62 -12.26 -7.32
N GLN A 53 1.66 -11.61 -6.77
CA GLN A 53 1.93 -11.57 -5.33
C GLN A 53 1.70 -10.16 -4.78
N TYR A 54 0.97 -10.08 -3.67
CA TYR A 54 0.63 -8.81 -3.03
C TYR A 54 1.31 -8.68 -1.67
N ALA A 55 2.12 -7.64 -1.51
CA ALA A 55 2.84 -7.34 -0.28
C ALA A 55 2.70 -5.87 0.12
N PRO A 56 2.79 -5.53 1.42
CA PRO A 56 2.97 -4.15 1.83
C PRO A 56 4.33 -3.63 1.33
N ILE A 57 4.38 -2.35 0.99
CA ILE A 57 5.62 -1.66 0.62
C ILE A 57 5.92 -0.60 1.67
N GLU A 58 7.11 -0.66 2.25
CA GLU A 58 7.62 0.38 3.13
C GLU A 58 8.40 1.41 2.32
N ILE A 59 7.93 2.66 2.31
CA ILE A 59 8.58 3.76 1.59
C ILE A 59 9.53 4.47 2.55
N GLN A 60 10.85 4.24 2.42
CA GLN A 60 11.86 4.77 3.35
C GLN A 60 12.00 6.31 3.33
N ASP A 61 11.64 6.98 2.24
CA ASP A 61 11.79 8.43 2.07
C ASP A 61 10.49 9.17 1.71
N ALA A 62 9.36 8.66 2.19
CA ALA A 62 8.09 9.37 2.06
C ALA A 62 8.21 10.81 2.64
N PRO A 63 7.73 11.86 1.93
CA PRO A 63 7.52 13.18 2.50
C PRO A 63 6.80 13.05 3.85
N PRO A 64 6.94 13.99 4.80
CA PRO A 64 6.31 13.89 6.12
C PRO A 64 4.81 13.55 6.06
N GLU A 65 4.13 13.96 4.99
CA GLU A 65 2.71 13.72 4.70
C GLU A 65 2.38 12.27 4.27
N VAL A 66 3.38 11.50 3.81
CA VAL A 66 3.25 10.12 3.28
C VAL A 66 3.88 9.09 4.22
N ARG A 67 4.49 9.51 5.33
CA ARG A 67 5.00 8.60 6.37
C ARG A 67 3.83 7.96 7.12
N VAL A 68 3.23 6.93 6.53
CA VAL A 68 2.26 6.07 7.21
C VAL A 68 3.00 5.31 8.31
N HIS A 69 3.07 5.91 9.49
CA HIS A 69 3.45 5.20 10.71
C HIS A 69 2.29 4.26 11.07
N LEU A 70 2.35 3.03 10.58
CA LEU A 70 1.60 1.95 11.19
C LEU A 70 2.37 1.52 12.46
N ILE A 71 2.12 2.24 13.55
CA ILE A 71 2.51 1.80 14.88
C ILE A 71 1.64 0.57 15.22
N GLN A 72 2.24 -0.62 15.16
CA GLN A 72 1.77 -1.74 15.96
C GLN A 72 2.44 -1.63 17.33
N ARG A 73 1.61 -1.53 18.38
CA ARG A 73 1.99 -1.87 19.75
C ARG A 73 2.33 -3.34 19.85
#